data_AF-A0A1Q3C5H5-F1
#
_entry.id   AF-A0A1Q3C5H5-F1
#
_cell.length_a   1.000
_cell.length_b   1.000
_cell.length_c   1.000
_cell.angle_alpha   90.00
_cell.angle_beta   90.00
_cell.angle_gamma   90.00
#
_symmetry.space_group_name_H-M   'P 1'
#
loop_
_entity.id
_entity.type
_entity.pdbx_description
1 polymer ?
#
loop_
_entity_poly.entity_id
_entity_poly.type
_entity_poly.pdbx_seq_one_letter_code
_entity_poly.pdbx_strand_id
1 'polypeptide(L)'
;MATKNIIADLNKGEKLIGTNYDIWHKKMTFLLNEQELYEHLTTIMTRPPKGNTAQSRRDLEVFETWSKKDHCARFTLLSCMHGDLISAYEHCATAKEMWDQLRFDLGGTSVTRLRSLVLKFEMYKKEPKNSMTEHLRIMFAMIRDLKNAEVALSDEQQVQAMIRSLPDSWVNMR
;
A
#
# COMPACT_ATOMS: atom_id res chain seq x y z
N MET A 1 -7.88 23.71 11.43
CA MET A 1 -8.85 22.69 11.92
C MET A 1 -9.24 21.68 10.84
N ALA A 2 -9.43 22.07 9.58
CA ALA A 2 -9.78 21.15 8.48
C ALA A 2 -8.76 20.00 8.26
N THR A 3 -7.44 20.28 8.26
CA THR A 3 -6.39 19.26 8.07
C THR A 3 -6.36 18.20 9.17
N LYS A 4 -6.63 18.60 10.43
CA LYS A 4 -6.71 17.67 11.57
C LYS A 4 -7.89 16.70 11.43
N ASN A 5 -9.01 17.16 10.87
CA ASN A 5 -10.16 16.29 10.60
C ASN A 5 -9.90 15.33 9.42
N ILE A 6 -9.20 15.77 8.37
CA ILE A 6 -8.80 14.92 7.24
C ILE A 6 -7.86 13.80 7.69
N ILE A 7 -6.87 14.12 8.54
CA ILE A 7 -5.96 13.13 9.14
C ILE A 7 -6.73 12.14 10.03
N ALA A 8 -7.71 12.62 10.81
CA ALA A 8 -8.55 11.75 11.63
C ALA A 8 -9.43 10.81 10.78
N ASP A 9 -9.94 11.28 9.64
CA ASP A 9 -10.73 10.45 8.72
C ASP A 9 -9.87 9.49 7.88
N LEU A 10 -8.61 9.85 7.57
CA LEU A 10 -7.63 8.91 7.01
C LEU A 10 -7.23 7.82 8.02
N ASN A 11 -7.10 8.16 9.31
CA ASN A 11 -6.90 7.20 10.39
C ASN A 11 -8.13 6.30 10.65
N LYS A 12 -9.33 6.76 10.29
CA LYS A 12 -10.54 5.92 10.21
C LYS A 12 -10.62 5.09 8.92
N GLY A 13 -9.70 5.28 7.98
CA GLY A 13 -9.64 4.54 6.74
C GLY A 13 -9.40 3.04 6.96
N GLU A 14 -9.64 2.24 5.92
CA GLU A 14 -9.39 0.80 5.95
C GLU A 14 -7.96 0.48 6.44
N LYS A 15 -7.91 -0.24 7.56
CA LYS A 15 -6.67 -0.79 8.11
C LYS A 15 -6.02 -1.73 7.11
N LEU A 16 -4.70 -1.89 7.21
CA LEU A 16 -3.98 -2.90 6.45
C LEU A 16 -4.46 -4.29 6.88
N ILE A 17 -4.88 -5.09 5.90
CA ILE A 17 -5.29 -6.51 6.07
C ILE A 17 -4.50 -7.43 5.13
N GLY A 18 -3.40 -6.93 4.56
CA GLY A 18 -2.56 -7.63 3.60
C GLY A 18 -3.02 -7.46 2.15
N THR A 19 -4.25 -7.86 1.82
CA THR A 19 -4.75 -7.83 0.43
C THR A 19 -4.97 -6.42 -0.14
N ASN A 20 -5.16 -5.43 0.73
CA ASN A 20 -5.35 -4.02 0.36
C ASN A 20 -4.04 -3.20 0.37
N TYR A 21 -2.88 -3.85 0.45
CA TYR A 21 -1.57 -3.18 0.61
C TYR A 21 -1.34 -2.04 -0.40
N ASP A 22 -1.62 -2.24 -1.69
CA ASP A 22 -1.32 -1.23 -2.71
C ASP A 22 -2.07 0.10 -2.47
N ILE A 23 -3.33 0.00 -2.06
CA ILE A 23 -4.17 1.17 -1.74
C ILE A 23 -3.74 1.75 -0.39
N TRP A 24 -3.50 0.90 0.60
CA TRP A 24 -3.06 1.30 1.93
C TRP A 24 -1.71 2.05 1.87
N HIS A 25 -0.72 1.53 1.14
CA HIS A 25 0.60 2.14 0.99
C HIS A 25 0.52 3.54 0.38
N LYS A 26 -0.35 3.74 -0.64
CA LYS A 26 -0.59 5.07 -1.24
C LYS A 26 -1.22 6.05 -0.24
N LYS A 27 -2.26 5.62 0.48
CA LYS A 27 -2.91 6.44 1.53
C LYS A 27 -1.93 6.78 2.65
N MET A 28 -1.14 5.81 3.09
CA MET A 28 -0.16 5.96 4.16
C MET A 28 0.97 6.91 3.76
N THR A 29 1.44 6.82 2.52
CA THR A 29 2.41 7.76 1.96
C THR A 29 1.88 9.19 2.03
N PHE A 30 0.63 9.44 1.61
CA PHE A 30 0.01 10.76 1.70
C PHE A 30 -0.10 11.25 3.16
N LEU A 31 -0.62 10.39 4.05
CA LEU A 31 -0.79 10.70 5.47
C LEU A 31 0.53 11.10 6.15
N LEU A 32 1.61 10.34 5.92
CA LEU A 32 2.91 10.60 6.53
C LEU A 32 3.59 11.85 5.94
N ASN A 33 3.28 12.22 4.69
CA ASN A 33 3.72 13.52 4.14
C ASN A 33 3.01 14.68 4.84
N GLU A 34 1.69 14.62 5.00
CA GLU A 34 0.91 15.64 5.72
C GLU A 34 1.31 15.78 7.20
N GLN A 35 1.85 14.72 7.80
CA GLN A 35 2.35 14.73 9.19
C GLN A 35 3.84 15.12 9.30
N GLU A 36 4.53 15.41 8.19
CA GLU A 36 5.98 15.65 8.15
C GLU A 36 6.81 14.50 8.74
N LEU A 37 6.35 13.26 8.52
CA LEU A 37 6.98 12.03 9.01
C LEU A 37 7.58 11.17 7.88
N TYR A 38 7.25 11.47 6.62
CA TYR A 38 7.68 10.68 5.47
C TYR A 38 9.20 10.49 5.37
N GLU A 39 9.98 11.51 5.77
CA GLU A 39 11.45 11.44 5.76
C GLU A 39 12.00 10.25 6.59
N HIS A 40 11.31 9.87 7.66
CA HIS A 40 11.69 8.76 8.53
C HIS A 40 11.47 7.38 7.90
N LEU A 41 10.73 7.30 6.79
CA LEU A 41 10.60 6.05 6.02
C LEU A 41 11.78 5.82 5.06
N THR A 42 12.66 6.80 4.90
CA THR A 42 13.77 6.76 3.93
C THR A 42 15.13 6.95 4.57
N THR A 43 15.18 7.52 5.77
CA THR A 43 16.41 7.85 6.50
C THR A 43 16.53 7.03 7.77
N ILE A 44 17.77 6.74 8.17
CA ILE A 44 18.11 6.18 9.49
C ILE A 44 19.15 7.10 10.09
N MET A 45 18.99 7.43 11.37
CA MET A 45 20.02 8.11 12.15
C MET A 45 20.62 7.14 13.17
N THR A 46 21.94 7.11 13.26
CA THR A 46 22.65 6.32 14.26
C THR A 46 22.82 7.13 15.53
N ARG A 47 22.69 6.47 16.68
CA ARG A 47 22.94 7.11 17.97
C ARG A 47 24.42 7.54 18.02
N PRO A 48 24.72 8.82 18.32
CA PRO A 48 26.09 9.28 18.41
C PRO A 48 26.85 8.60 19.58
N PRO A 49 28.18 8.49 19.51
CA PRO A 49 28.99 8.01 20.62
C PRO A 49 28.80 8.88 21.86
N LYS A 50 28.90 8.26 23.04
CA LYS A 50 28.92 9.04 24.29
C LYS A 50 30.16 9.93 24.32
N GLY A 51 29.96 11.21 24.56
CA GLY A 51 31.03 12.19 24.70
C GLY A 51 30.59 13.37 25.55
N ASN A 52 31.56 14.05 26.17
CA ASN A 52 31.31 15.14 27.12
C ASN A 52 31.49 16.54 26.50
N THR A 53 31.71 16.61 25.19
CA THR A 53 31.95 17.87 24.49
C THR A 53 30.63 18.61 24.23
N ALA A 54 30.71 19.91 23.95
CA ALA A 54 29.54 20.68 23.50
C ALA A 54 28.96 20.13 22.20
N GLN A 55 29.80 19.61 21.30
CA GLN A 55 29.35 18.99 20.05
C GLN A 55 28.59 17.69 20.32
N SER A 56 29.12 16.81 21.18
CA SER A 56 28.47 15.55 21.54
C SER A 56 27.07 15.75 22.13
N ARG A 57 26.87 16.83 22.91
CA ARG A 57 25.54 17.20 23.43
C ARG A 57 24.58 17.61 22.33
N ARG A 58 25.02 18.46 21.39
CA ARG A 58 24.19 18.86 20.24
C ARG A 58 23.82 17.67 19.36
N ASP A 59 24.78 16.79 19.06
CA ASP A 59 24.54 15.60 18.24
C ASP A 59 23.51 14.67 18.89
N LEU A 60 23.57 14.52 20.23
CA LEU A 60 22.59 13.75 20.98
C LEU A 60 21.19 14.40 20.94
N GLU A 61 21.09 15.71 21.10
CA GLU A 61 19.81 16.44 21.00
C GLU A 61 19.17 16.30 19.61
N VAL A 62 19.97 16.33 18.53
CA VAL A 62 19.48 16.07 17.17
C VAL A 62 18.98 14.63 17.06
N PHE A 63 19.74 13.65 17.54
CA PHE A 63 19.33 12.24 17.50
C PHE A 63 18.04 12.00 18.31
N GLU A 64 17.90 12.59 19.49
CA GLU A 64 16.69 12.45 20.31
C GLU A 64 15.46 13.08 19.64
N THR A 65 15.64 14.22 18.97
CA THR A 65 14.57 14.86 18.19
C THR A 65 14.15 13.99 17.01
N TRP A 66 15.12 13.46 16.26
CA TRP A 66 14.86 12.51 15.17
C TRP A 66 14.17 11.24 15.68
N SER A 67 14.65 10.67 16.80
CA SER A 67 14.12 9.43 17.37
C SER A 67 12.67 9.56 17.83
N LYS A 68 12.27 10.72 18.36
CA LYS A 68 10.86 11.00 18.71
C LYS A 68 9.95 11.00 17.48
N LYS A 69 10.41 11.60 16.38
CA LYS A 69 9.64 11.60 15.12
C LYS A 69 9.60 10.22 14.47
N ASP A 70 10.71 9.48 14.46
CA ASP A 70 10.75 8.09 13.98
C ASP A 70 9.78 7.20 14.76
N HIS A 71 9.73 7.36 16.09
CA HIS A 71 8.76 6.67 16.93
C HIS A 71 7.31 7.04 16.57
N CYS A 72 7.02 8.31 16.30
CA CYS A 72 5.71 8.77 15.83
C CYS A 72 5.32 8.13 14.50
N ALA A 73 6.25 8.08 13.53
CA ALA A 73 6.03 7.43 12.25
C ALA A 73 5.74 5.93 12.41
N ARG A 74 6.51 5.22 13.24
CA ARG A 74 6.24 3.81 13.61
C ARG A 74 4.85 3.64 14.22
N PHE A 75 4.49 4.49 15.18
CA PHE A 75 3.18 4.42 15.83
C PHE A 75 2.04 4.63 14.84
N THR A 76 2.16 5.62 13.94
CA THR A 76 1.17 5.87 12.89
C THR A 76 1.01 4.64 11.99
N LEU A 77 2.12 4.03 11.53
CA LEU A 77 2.07 2.81 10.72
C LEU A 77 1.30 1.69 11.43
N LEU A 78 1.66 1.37 12.68
CA LEU A 78 1.01 0.31 13.48
C LEU A 78 -0.47 0.61 13.73
N SER A 79 -0.83 1.86 14.03
CA SER A 79 -2.21 2.26 14.31
C SER A 79 -3.16 2.01 13.13
N CYS A 80 -2.61 2.00 11.92
CA CYS A 80 -3.33 1.78 10.67
C CYS A 80 -3.26 0.33 10.18
N MET A 81 -2.84 -0.62 11.02
CA MET A 81 -2.84 -2.06 10.75
C MET A 81 -3.93 -2.81 11.53
N HIS A 82 -4.36 -3.96 11.00
CA HIS A 82 -5.14 -4.92 11.78
C HIS A 82 -4.28 -5.55 12.88
N GLY A 83 -4.91 -6.00 13.97
CA GLY A 83 -4.21 -6.51 15.17
C GLY A 83 -3.21 -7.62 14.87
N ASP A 84 -3.57 -8.55 13.98
CA ASP A 84 -2.71 -9.69 13.62
C ASP A 84 -1.43 -9.26 12.86
N LEU A 85 -1.45 -8.10 12.20
CA LEU A 85 -0.27 -7.55 11.54
C LEU A 85 0.58 -6.72 12.51
N ILE A 86 -0.02 -6.08 13.52
CA ILE A 86 0.73 -5.31 14.53
C ILE A 86 1.79 -6.19 15.19
N SER A 87 1.42 -7.39 15.64
CA SER A 87 2.36 -8.34 16.26
C SER A 87 3.46 -8.80 15.30
N ALA A 88 3.19 -8.84 14.00
CA ALA A 88 4.17 -9.22 12.99
C ALA A 88 5.22 -8.12 12.73
N TYR A 89 4.92 -6.85 12.97
CA TYR A 89 5.83 -5.73 12.62
C TYR A 89 6.28 -4.86 13.81
N GLU A 90 5.68 -4.97 14.99
CA GLU A 90 6.00 -4.11 16.15
C GLU A 90 7.46 -4.15 16.59
N HIS A 91 8.15 -5.26 16.28
CA HIS A 91 9.55 -5.50 16.62
C HIS A 91 10.56 -4.74 15.76
N CYS A 92 10.14 -4.20 14.60
CA CYS A 92 10.99 -3.35 13.75
C CYS A 92 11.53 -2.16 14.56
N ALA A 93 12.84 -1.93 14.52
CA ALA A 93 13.49 -0.92 15.35
C ALA A 93 13.20 0.51 14.87
N THR A 94 13.04 0.72 13.56
CA THR A 94 12.81 2.05 12.95
C THR A 94 11.58 2.06 12.04
N ALA A 95 11.06 3.25 11.73
CA ALA A 95 9.94 3.38 10.79
C ALA A 95 10.34 2.93 9.38
N LYS A 96 11.58 3.22 8.96
CA LYS A 96 12.14 2.72 7.71
C LYS A 96 12.15 1.20 7.63
N GLU A 97 12.66 0.52 8.66
CA GLU A 97 12.72 -0.95 8.69
C GLU A 97 11.33 -1.57 8.54
N MET A 98 10.36 -1.05 9.29
CA MET A 98 8.96 -1.47 9.19
C MET A 98 8.40 -1.25 7.78
N TRP A 99 8.66 -0.09 7.20
CA TRP A 99 8.18 0.27 5.86
C TRP A 99 8.77 -0.61 4.76
N ASP A 100 10.06 -0.89 4.83
CA ASP A 100 10.76 -1.77 3.89
C ASP A 100 10.25 -3.20 4.01
N GLN A 101 10.06 -3.70 5.24
CA GLN A 101 9.58 -5.06 5.47
C GLN A 101 8.13 -5.24 4.98
N LEU A 102 7.24 -4.28 5.26
CA LEU A 102 5.88 -4.27 4.70
C LEU A 102 5.90 -4.29 3.17
N ARG A 103 6.80 -3.53 2.54
CA ARG A 103 6.95 -3.53 1.09
C ARG A 103 7.45 -4.87 0.57
N PHE A 104 8.38 -5.50 1.28
CA PHE A 104 8.87 -6.82 0.90
C PHE A 104 7.78 -7.89 1.02
N ASP A 105 7.11 -7.96 2.16
CA ASP A 105 6.14 -9.01 2.48
C ASP A 105 4.81 -8.85 1.72
N LEU A 106 4.35 -7.62 1.52
CA LEU A 106 3.02 -7.31 0.99
C LEU A 106 3.03 -6.51 -0.32
N GLY A 107 4.11 -5.78 -0.58
CA GLY A 107 4.28 -4.97 -1.80
C GLY A 107 4.81 -5.73 -2.99
N GLY A 108 5.43 -6.89 -2.78
CA GLY A 108 5.71 -7.83 -3.86
C GLY A 108 4.42 -8.48 -4.35
N THR A 109 4.29 -8.65 -5.67
CA THR A 109 3.32 -9.62 -6.18
C THR A 109 3.92 -11.01 -5.98
N SER A 110 3.62 -11.66 -4.85
CA SER A 110 4.00 -13.06 -4.64
C SER A 110 3.50 -13.90 -5.82
N VAL A 111 4.18 -14.99 -6.16
CA VAL A 111 3.75 -15.91 -7.25
C VAL A 111 2.29 -16.32 -7.07
N THR A 112 1.86 -16.52 -5.82
CA THR A 112 0.47 -16.83 -5.47
C THR A 112 -0.49 -15.68 -5.79
N ARG A 113 -0.15 -14.44 -5.43
CA ARG A 113 -0.94 -13.24 -5.75
C ARG A 113 -1.00 -13.01 -7.26
N LEU A 114 0.12 -13.18 -7.97
CA LEU A 114 0.20 -13.07 -9.42
C LEU A 114 -0.74 -14.07 -10.09
N ARG A 115 -0.65 -15.35 -9.70
CA ARG A 115 -1.54 -16.42 -10.18
C ARG A 115 -2.99 -16.11 -9.88
N SER A 116 -3.29 -15.61 -8.68
CA SER A 116 -4.66 -15.22 -8.31
C SER A 116 -5.20 -14.08 -9.16
N LEU A 117 -4.39 -13.06 -9.48
CA LEU A 117 -4.78 -11.94 -10.33
C LEU A 117 -5.05 -12.41 -11.77
N VAL A 118 -4.14 -13.21 -12.33
CA VAL A 118 -4.30 -13.78 -13.68
C VAL A 118 -5.55 -14.65 -13.74
N LEU A 119 -5.73 -15.57 -12.79
CA LEU A 119 -6.89 -16.47 -12.76
C LEU A 119 -8.20 -15.69 -12.64
N LYS A 120 -8.24 -14.68 -11.76
CA LYS A 120 -9.42 -13.82 -11.61
C LYS A 120 -9.74 -13.08 -12.90
N PHE A 121 -8.74 -12.54 -13.57
CA PHE A 121 -8.91 -11.82 -14.84
C PHE A 121 -9.40 -12.74 -15.97
N GLU A 122 -8.80 -13.92 -16.13
CA GLU A 122 -9.16 -14.88 -17.18
C GLU A 122 -10.53 -15.52 -16.97
N MET A 123 -10.91 -15.77 -15.73
CA MET A 123 -12.18 -16.42 -15.38
C MET A 123 -13.34 -15.45 -15.19
N TYR A 124 -13.09 -14.15 -15.13
CA TYR A 124 -14.14 -13.17 -14.86
C TYR A 124 -15.20 -13.17 -15.97
N LYS A 125 -16.46 -13.18 -15.55
CA LYS A 125 -17.63 -13.05 -16.42
C LYS A 125 -18.48 -11.88 -15.96
N LYS A 126 -19.06 -11.16 -16.91
CA LYS A 126 -20.04 -10.12 -16.64
C LYS A 126 -21.24 -10.74 -15.92
N GLU A 127 -21.53 -10.27 -14.72
CA GLU A 127 -22.74 -10.68 -14.01
C GLU A 127 -24.00 -10.11 -14.70
N PRO A 128 -25.12 -10.86 -14.75
CA PRO A 128 -26.36 -10.40 -15.38
C PRO A 128 -26.87 -9.06 -14.82
N LYS A 129 -26.73 -8.85 -13.51
CA LYS A 129 -27.16 -7.64 -12.79
C LYS A 129 -26.29 -6.40 -13.03
N ASN A 130 -25.04 -6.57 -13.48
CA ASN A 130 -24.12 -5.44 -13.67
C ASN A 130 -24.39 -4.77 -15.02
N SER A 131 -24.29 -3.44 -15.09
CA SER A 131 -24.33 -2.72 -16.36
C SER A 131 -23.06 -2.99 -17.19
N MET A 132 -23.08 -2.66 -18.49
CA MET A 132 -21.86 -2.73 -19.30
C MET A 132 -20.77 -1.79 -18.77
N THR A 133 -21.14 -0.59 -18.33
CA THR A 133 -20.20 0.38 -17.74
C THR A 133 -19.54 -0.17 -16.48
N GLU A 134 -20.31 -0.81 -15.58
CA GLU A 134 -19.76 -1.41 -14.36
C GLU A 134 -18.83 -2.58 -14.67
N HIS A 135 -19.23 -3.40 -15.63
CA HIS A 135 -18.40 -4.49 -16.14
C HIS A 135 -17.04 -3.99 -16.68
N LEU A 136 -17.06 -2.96 -17.54
CA LEU A 136 -15.84 -2.34 -18.08
C LEU A 136 -14.98 -1.76 -16.97
N ARG A 137 -15.59 -1.09 -15.99
CA ARG A 137 -14.88 -0.53 -14.83
C ARG A 137 -14.13 -1.62 -14.05
N ILE A 138 -14.77 -2.77 -13.82
CA ILE A 138 -14.18 -3.92 -13.13
C ILE A 138 -13.04 -4.51 -13.97
N MET A 139 -13.23 -4.71 -15.28
CA MET A 139 -12.17 -5.20 -16.19
C MET A 139 -10.95 -4.28 -16.21
N PHE A 140 -11.15 -2.97 -16.37
CA PHE A 140 -10.05 -2.00 -16.34
C PHE A 140 -9.35 -1.95 -14.98
N ALA A 141 -10.07 -2.20 -13.88
CA ALA A 141 -9.44 -2.34 -12.57
C ALA A 141 -8.50 -3.55 -12.53
N MET A 142 -8.94 -4.71 -13.01
CA MET A 142 -8.10 -5.92 -13.06
C MET A 142 -6.87 -5.76 -13.98
N ILE A 143 -7.03 -5.11 -15.14
CA ILE A 143 -5.90 -4.80 -16.05
C ILE A 143 -4.88 -3.91 -15.36
N ARG A 144 -5.33 -2.89 -14.63
CA ARG A 144 -4.45 -2.00 -13.86
C ARG A 144 -3.73 -2.76 -12.75
N ASP A 145 -4.41 -3.68 -12.06
CA ASP A 145 -3.80 -4.49 -10.99
C ASP A 145 -2.73 -5.43 -11.56
N LEU A 146 -2.98 -6.06 -12.72
CA LEU A 146 -1.99 -6.85 -13.45
C LEU A 146 -0.79 -6.01 -13.91
N LYS A 147 -1.03 -4.79 -14.42
CA LYS A 147 0.04 -3.86 -14.80
C LYS A 147 0.90 -3.44 -13.61
N ASN A 148 0.28 -3.18 -12.46
CA ASN A 148 1.00 -2.87 -11.21
C ASN A 148 1.83 -4.06 -10.71
N ALA A 149 1.41 -5.28 -11.04
CA ALA A 149 2.14 -6.52 -10.79
C ALA A 149 3.19 -6.86 -11.86
N GLU A 150 3.55 -5.88 -12.72
CA GLU A 150 4.51 -6.03 -13.82
C GLU A 150 4.11 -7.08 -14.88
N VAL A 151 2.82 -7.42 -14.97
CA VAL A 151 2.27 -8.22 -16.06
C VAL A 151 1.90 -7.31 -17.22
N ALA A 152 2.68 -7.37 -18.29
CA ALA A 152 2.37 -6.68 -19.53
C ALA A 152 1.32 -7.47 -20.33
N LEU A 153 0.09 -6.94 -20.38
CA LEU A 153 -0.94 -7.40 -21.32
C LEU A 153 -0.93 -6.50 -22.56
N SER A 154 -0.78 -7.10 -23.74
CA SER A 154 -1.02 -6.41 -25.01
C SER A 154 -2.48 -5.95 -25.13
N ASP A 155 -2.72 -4.92 -25.93
CA ASP A 155 -4.08 -4.43 -26.21
C ASP A 155 -4.98 -5.55 -26.77
N GLU A 156 -4.42 -6.42 -27.62
CA GLU A 156 -5.13 -7.58 -28.16
C GLU A 156 -5.55 -8.57 -27.06
N GLN A 157 -4.67 -8.88 -26.11
CA GLN A 157 -5.01 -9.75 -24.98
C GLN A 157 -6.09 -9.14 -24.09
N GLN A 158 -6.03 -7.82 -23.85
CA GLN A 158 -7.04 -7.10 -23.09
C GLN A 158 -8.41 -7.16 -23.79
N VAL A 159 -8.46 -6.86 -25.09
CA VAL A 159 -9.69 -6.91 -25.89
C VAL A 159 -10.26 -8.33 -25.93
N GLN A 160 -9.42 -9.33 -26.17
CA GLN A 160 -9.87 -10.73 -26.18
C GLN A 160 -10.45 -11.17 -24.82
N ALA A 161 -9.81 -10.78 -23.71
CA ALA A 161 -10.33 -11.08 -22.38
C ALA A 161 -11.68 -10.38 -22.13
N MET A 162 -11.84 -9.14 -22.56
CA MET A 162 -13.11 -8.40 -22.46
C MET A 162 -14.22 -9.08 -23.26
N ILE A 163 -13.94 -9.49 -24.50
CA ILE A 163 -14.91 -10.24 -25.31
C ILE A 163 -15.26 -11.57 -24.65
N ARG A 164 -14.26 -12.34 -24.19
CA ARG A 164 -14.49 -13.61 -23.48
C ARG A 164 -15.28 -13.45 -22.19
N SER A 165 -15.21 -12.29 -21.54
CA SER A 165 -15.92 -12.06 -20.28
C SER A 165 -17.42 -11.77 -20.46
N LEU A 166 -17.89 -11.51 -21.69
CA LEU A 166 -19.31 -11.29 -21.96
C LEU A 166 -20.11 -12.61 -21.96
N PRO A 167 -21.43 -12.55 -21.68
CA PRO A 167 -22.30 -13.71 -21.80
C PRO A 167 -22.49 -14.14 -23.26
N ASP A 168 -22.74 -15.42 -23.52
CA ASP A 168 -22.94 -15.96 -24.88
C ASP A 168 -24.09 -15.29 -25.63
N SER A 169 -25.08 -14.73 -24.92
CA SER A 169 -26.17 -13.96 -25.52
C SER A 169 -25.72 -12.71 -26.28
N TRP A 170 -24.55 -12.15 -25.95
CA TRP A 170 -23.97 -11.01 -26.65
C TRP A 170 -23.25 -11.39 -27.95
N VAL A 171 -22.74 -12.63 -28.04
CA VAL A 171 -22.10 -13.15 -29.26
C VAL A 171 -23.13 -13.32 -30.39
N ASN A 172 -24.40 -13.48 -30.03
CA ASN A 172 -25.52 -13.69 -30.95
C ASN A 172 -26.36 -12.43 -31.22
N MET A 173 -26.02 -11.27 -30.64
CA MET A 173 -26.64 -10.00 -31.01
C MET A 173 -26.04 -9.51 -32.33
N ARG A 174 -26.61 -9.99 -33.44
CA ARG A 174 -26.38 -9.48 -34.79
C ARG A 174 -27.49 -8.53 -35.19
#